data_AF-A0A0F2DTE5-F1
#
_entry.id   AF-A0A0F2DTE5-F1
#
_cell.length_a   1.000
_cell.length_b   1.000
_cell.length_c   1.000
_cell.angle_alpha   90.00
_cell.angle_beta   90.00
_cell.angle_gamma   90.00
#
_symmetry.space_group_name_H-M   'P 1'
#
loop_
_entity.id
_entity.type
_entity.pdbx_description
1 polymer ?
#
loop_
_entity_poly.entity_id
_entity_poly.type
_entity_poly.pdbx_seq_one_letter_code
_entity_poly.pdbx_strand_id
1 'polypeptide(L)'
;MKFKKLITLASLVGLIVFLATTVVACTSKSENTETKTAQVEKNKEKEKKEALDKAKSYDKSLNLSYNAMEKKLLEEDFSEEAVKYALSNVDIDWKQNALEKAKEYAKTPLVSRTFISQKLRYEDGFHDDQVNYAIDNVDVDWKKAAIEKAKDYAKNNRLSSFKTMGELQSENRFTPEEAKYAVENAGIDWKEVALERAKEYIQTEREPEFAISNTRDYLQGDQFKPEEVKYAIDNLKK
;
A
#
# COMPACT_ATOMS: atom_id res chain seq x y z
N MET A 1 64.21 34.94 18.51
CA MET A 1 65.44 35.32 17.77
C MET A 1 65.05 35.38 16.30
N LYS A 2 64.72 36.57 15.81
CA LYS A 2 65.57 37.46 15.02
C LYS A 2 65.34 37.32 13.50
N PHE A 3 64.90 38.43 12.90
CA PHE A 3 65.36 39.01 11.62
C PHE A 3 65.01 38.25 10.32
N LYS A 4 64.84 38.86 9.14
CA LYS A 4 64.52 40.21 8.61
C LYS A 4 64.74 40.08 7.09
N LYS A 5 63.97 40.85 6.29
CA LYS A 5 64.33 41.41 4.96
C LYS A 5 64.43 40.39 3.79
N LEU A 6 64.35 40.71 2.49
CA LEU A 6 64.55 41.91 1.66
C LEU A 6 63.54 41.82 0.47
N ILE A 7 62.84 42.85 -0.03
CA ILE A 7 63.25 44.00 -0.89
C ILE A 7 64.08 43.61 -2.13
N THR A 8 63.50 43.71 -3.33
CA THR A 8 63.88 44.60 -4.48
C THR A 8 63.12 44.15 -5.75
N LEU A 9 62.86 44.90 -6.83
CA LEU A 9 62.76 46.31 -7.26
C LEU A 9 63.06 46.28 -8.78
N ALA A 10 62.11 46.69 -9.63
CA ALA A 10 62.31 47.23 -11.00
C ALA A 10 60.93 47.65 -11.52
N SER A 11 60.49 48.92 -11.56
CA SER A 11 60.95 50.06 -12.38
C SER A 11 61.18 49.70 -13.85
N LEU A 12 60.26 50.07 -14.76
CA LEU A 12 60.48 51.24 -15.63
C LEU A 12 59.23 51.59 -16.48
N VAL A 13 59.00 52.90 -16.50
CA VAL A 13 58.15 53.77 -17.33
C VAL A 13 57.95 53.34 -18.80
N GLY A 14 56.73 53.57 -19.30
CA GLY A 14 56.42 53.61 -20.73
C GLY A 14 55.03 54.18 -21.01
N LEU A 15 54.88 55.50 -20.89
CA LEU A 15 53.70 56.24 -21.34
C LEU A 15 53.67 56.21 -22.87
N ILE A 16 52.66 55.56 -23.47
CA ILE A 16 52.31 55.77 -24.88
C ILE A 16 50.82 56.10 -24.95
N VAL A 17 50.58 57.38 -25.23
CA VAL A 17 49.30 57.93 -25.68
C VAL A 17 49.15 57.56 -27.15
N PHE A 18 48.06 56.86 -27.52
CA PHE A 18 47.54 56.88 -28.88
C PHE A 18 46.04 57.11 -28.85
N LEU A 19 45.65 58.17 -29.56
CA LEU A 19 44.29 58.61 -29.84
C LEU A 19 43.69 57.80 -31.00
N ALA A 20 42.35 57.74 -30.96
CA ALA A 20 41.40 57.59 -32.07
C ALA A 20 40.97 56.18 -32.53
N THR A 21 39.67 55.94 -32.27
CA THR A 21 38.65 55.31 -33.13
C THR A 21 38.80 53.85 -33.54
N THR A 22 37.95 52.99 -32.97
CA THR A 22 36.95 52.18 -33.72
C THR A 22 35.90 51.69 -32.73
N VAL A 23 34.66 52.13 -32.93
CA VAL A 23 33.49 51.36 -32.52
C VAL A 23 33.51 50.09 -33.35
N VAL A 24 33.42 48.91 -32.72
CA VAL A 24 32.68 47.71 -33.17
C VAL A 24 33.15 46.50 -32.36
N ALA A 25 32.15 45.72 -31.93
CA ALA A 25 32.18 44.34 -31.45
C ALA A 25 32.68 44.06 -30.01
N CYS A 26 31.79 44.25 -29.04
CA CYS A 26 31.54 43.25 -27.98
C CYS A 26 30.26 43.57 -27.17
N THR A 27 29.09 43.54 -27.81
CA THR A 27 27.80 43.63 -27.09
C THR A 27 26.85 42.47 -27.42
N SER A 28 27.07 41.70 -28.49
CA SER A 28 26.13 40.64 -28.91
C SER A 28 26.20 39.31 -28.14
N LYS A 29 27.20 39.09 -27.28
CA LYS A 29 27.33 37.84 -26.51
C LYS A 29 26.57 37.87 -25.16
N SER A 30 26.34 39.06 -24.61
CA SER A 30 25.63 39.24 -23.33
C SER A 30 24.12 39.10 -23.48
N GLU A 31 23.52 39.78 -24.47
CA GLU A 31 22.06 39.77 -24.70
C GLU A 31 21.51 38.38 -25.10
N ASN A 32 22.27 37.60 -25.88
CA ASN A 32 21.85 36.27 -26.31
C ASN A 32 21.86 35.24 -25.16
N THR A 33 22.66 35.49 -24.12
CA THR A 33 22.76 34.62 -22.94
C THR A 33 21.64 34.92 -21.93
N GLU A 34 21.29 36.19 -21.73
CA GLU A 34 20.16 36.60 -20.88
C GLU A 34 18.81 36.14 -21.45
N THR A 35 18.61 36.27 -22.76
CA THR A 35 17.35 35.88 -23.42
C THR A 35 17.11 34.37 -23.38
N LYS A 36 18.17 33.56 -23.59
CA LYS A 36 18.09 32.09 -23.51
C LYS A 36 17.83 31.61 -22.08
N THR A 37 18.42 32.27 -21.08
CA THR A 37 18.22 31.94 -19.66
C THR A 37 16.79 32.27 -19.22
N ALA A 38 16.24 33.42 -19.63
CA ALA A 38 14.85 33.79 -19.35
C ALA A 38 13.82 32.84 -19.99
N GLN A 39 14.11 32.34 -21.20
CA GLN A 39 13.24 31.38 -21.89
C GLN A 39 13.25 30.00 -21.23
N VAL A 40 14.42 29.53 -20.76
CA VAL A 40 14.53 28.28 -19.98
C VAL A 40 13.74 28.38 -18.68
N GLU A 41 13.85 29.50 -17.95
CA GLU A 41 13.13 29.70 -16.70
C GLU A 41 11.61 29.76 -16.91
N LYS A 42 11.17 30.45 -17.96
CA LYS A 42 9.74 30.50 -18.34
C LYS A 42 9.20 29.11 -18.70
N ASN A 43 9.99 28.26 -19.36
CA ASN A 43 9.60 26.90 -19.69
C ASN A 43 9.48 26.02 -18.43
N LYS A 44 10.40 26.17 -17.46
CA LYS A 44 10.31 25.48 -16.17
C LYS A 44 9.06 25.88 -15.37
N GLU A 45 8.75 27.18 -15.32
CA GLU A 45 7.56 27.66 -14.62
C GLU A 45 6.26 27.15 -15.26
N LYS A 46 6.25 27.08 -16.60
CA LYS A 46 5.14 26.49 -17.35
C LYS A 46 4.96 25.00 -17.00
N GLU A 47 6.04 24.23 -17.00
CA GLU A 47 6.01 22.80 -16.67
C GLU A 47 5.51 22.54 -15.24
N LYS A 48 5.98 23.32 -14.25
CA LYS A 48 5.50 23.29 -12.86
C LYS A 48 3.99 23.45 -12.76
N LYS A 49 3.43 24.42 -13.49
CA LYS A 49 1.98 24.67 -13.53
C LYS A 49 1.22 23.52 -14.17
N GLU A 50 1.73 22.98 -15.28
CA GLU A 50 1.13 21.84 -15.97
C GLU A 50 1.11 20.58 -15.09
N ALA A 51 2.21 20.30 -14.36
CA ALA A 51 2.28 19.20 -13.39
C ALA A 51 1.27 19.37 -12.25
N LEU A 52 1.11 20.60 -11.72
CA LEU A 52 0.12 20.91 -10.68
C LEU A 52 -1.31 20.71 -11.18
N ASP A 53 -1.62 21.19 -12.39
CA ASP A 53 -2.94 21.01 -12.98
C ASP A 53 -3.25 19.53 -13.26
N LYS A 54 -2.23 18.75 -13.66
CA LYS A 54 -2.33 17.29 -13.79
C LYS A 54 -2.58 16.60 -12.46
N ALA A 55 -1.85 16.95 -11.40
CA ALA A 55 -2.08 16.41 -10.06
C ALA A 55 -3.53 16.62 -9.60
N LYS A 56 -4.07 17.84 -9.80
CA LYS A 56 -5.49 18.16 -9.50
C LYS A 56 -6.48 17.35 -10.34
N SER A 57 -6.14 17.08 -11.60
CA SER A 57 -6.98 16.26 -12.47
C SER A 57 -6.99 14.80 -12.03
N TYR A 58 -5.84 14.28 -11.62
CA TYR A 58 -5.71 12.90 -11.16
C TYR A 58 -6.37 12.66 -9.81
N ASP A 59 -6.27 13.62 -8.90
CA ASP A 59 -6.98 13.56 -7.62
C ASP A 59 -8.49 13.30 -7.82
N LYS A 60 -9.12 14.04 -8.73
CA LYS A 60 -10.55 13.93 -9.03
C LYS A 60 -10.99 12.61 -9.68
N SER A 61 -10.07 11.83 -10.22
CA SER A 61 -10.42 10.68 -11.09
C SER A 61 -9.81 9.37 -10.66
N LEU A 62 -8.69 9.38 -9.94
CA LEU A 62 -7.89 8.18 -9.67
C LEU A 62 -7.75 7.85 -8.19
N ASN A 63 -8.03 8.80 -7.27
CA ASN A 63 -7.85 8.63 -5.83
C ASN A 63 -6.46 8.09 -5.47
N LEU A 64 -5.41 8.67 -6.04
CA LEU A 64 -4.03 8.19 -5.86
C LEU A 64 -3.50 8.52 -4.46
N SER A 65 -2.57 7.71 -3.98
CA SER A 65 -1.67 8.09 -2.88
C SER A 65 -0.66 9.14 -3.34
N TYR A 66 0.01 9.79 -2.39
CA TYR A 66 1.12 10.72 -2.69
C TYR A 66 2.18 10.05 -3.57
N ASN A 67 2.61 8.84 -3.21
CA ASN A 67 3.65 8.09 -3.92
C ASN A 67 3.18 7.68 -5.32
N ALA A 68 1.92 7.28 -5.46
CA ALA A 68 1.35 6.94 -6.75
C ALA A 68 1.19 8.18 -7.66
N MET A 69 0.83 9.33 -7.09
CA MET A 69 0.77 10.60 -7.82
C MET A 69 2.15 11.04 -8.32
N GLU A 70 3.17 10.96 -7.47
CA GLU A 70 4.56 11.25 -7.83
C GLU A 70 5.01 10.38 -9.01
N LYS A 71 4.87 9.05 -8.87
CA LYS A 71 5.19 8.10 -9.93
C LYS A 71 4.43 8.42 -11.22
N LYS A 72 3.14 8.74 -11.12
CA LYS A 72 2.29 9.00 -12.29
C LYS A 72 2.74 10.24 -13.05
N LEU A 73 3.14 11.30 -12.35
CA LEU A 73 3.63 12.52 -12.99
C LEU A 73 5.01 12.29 -13.63
N LEU A 74 5.90 11.52 -12.98
CA LEU A 74 7.19 11.15 -13.58
C LEU A 74 7.01 10.28 -14.84
N GLU A 75 6.02 9.38 -14.86
CA GLU A 75 5.66 8.60 -16.06
C GLU A 75 5.11 9.45 -17.21
N GLU A 76 4.66 10.68 -16.94
CA GLU A 76 4.25 11.66 -17.97
C GLU A 76 5.40 12.61 -18.36
N ASP A 77 6.65 12.22 -18.08
CA ASP A 77 7.87 12.96 -18.41
C ASP A 77 7.97 14.37 -17.79
N PHE A 78 7.22 14.66 -16.72
CA PHE A 78 7.44 15.87 -15.93
C PHE A 78 8.77 15.79 -15.20
N SER A 79 9.53 16.88 -15.19
CA SER A 79 10.78 16.97 -14.44
C SER A 79 10.56 16.80 -12.92
N GLU A 80 11.56 16.23 -12.22
CA GLU A 80 11.50 16.09 -10.74
C GLU A 80 11.22 17.42 -10.03
N GLU A 81 11.75 18.53 -10.58
CA GLU A 81 11.50 19.88 -10.08
C GLU A 81 10.01 20.26 -10.20
N ALA A 82 9.38 19.94 -11.33
CA ALA A 82 7.96 20.18 -11.57
C ALA A 82 7.07 19.28 -10.70
N VAL A 83 7.40 18.00 -10.55
CA VAL A 83 6.67 17.05 -9.72
C VAL A 83 6.71 17.46 -8.24
N LYS A 84 7.89 17.79 -7.72
CA LYS A 84 8.04 18.26 -6.34
C LYS A 84 7.26 19.55 -6.09
N TYR A 85 7.29 20.48 -7.06
CA TYR A 85 6.49 21.69 -6.99
C TYR A 85 5.00 21.36 -6.95
N ALA A 86 4.51 20.51 -7.85
CA ALA A 86 3.11 20.11 -7.90
C ALA A 86 2.65 19.50 -6.57
N LEU A 87 3.37 18.49 -6.06
CA LEU A 87 3.01 17.80 -4.82
C LEU A 87 3.09 18.68 -3.57
N SER A 88 3.95 19.71 -3.57
CA SER A 88 4.04 20.68 -2.46
C SER A 88 2.97 21.76 -2.51
N ASN A 89 2.33 21.99 -3.66
CA ASN A 89 1.36 23.06 -3.89
C ASN A 89 -0.05 22.54 -4.21
N VAL A 90 -0.24 21.23 -4.29
CA VAL A 90 -1.54 20.61 -4.48
C VAL A 90 -2.19 20.40 -3.12
N ASP A 91 -3.43 20.86 -2.99
CA ASP A 91 -4.25 20.67 -1.80
C ASP A 91 -5.09 19.42 -1.97
N ILE A 92 -4.53 18.26 -1.59
CA ILE A 92 -5.17 16.95 -1.70
C ILE A 92 -5.35 16.36 -0.31
N ASP A 93 -6.56 15.87 -0.04
CA ASP A 93 -6.83 15.03 1.12
C ASP A 93 -6.49 13.57 0.80
N TRP A 94 -5.24 13.20 1.05
CA TRP A 94 -4.76 11.83 0.83
C TRP A 94 -5.49 10.77 1.67
N LYS A 95 -6.06 11.15 2.81
CA LYS A 95 -6.86 10.25 3.65
C LYS A 95 -8.21 9.96 3.00
N GLN A 96 -8.82 10.98 2.39
CA GLN A 96 -10.03 10.80 1.61
C GLN A 96 -9.79 9.89 0.40
N ASN A 97 -8.66 10.05 -0.30
CA ASN A 97 -8.30 9.16 -1.42
C ASN A 97 -8.16 7.70 -0.97
N ALA A 98 -7.50 7.46 0.17
CA ALA A 98 -7.39 6.12 0.74
C ALA A 98 -8.77 5.52 1.10
N LEU A 99 -9.68 6.33 1.63
CA LEU A 99 -11.04 5.91 1.94
C LEU A 99 -11.83 5.54 0.68
N GLU A 100 -11.72 6.30 -0.41
CA GLU A 100 -12.38 5.95 -1.67
C GLU A 100 -11.84 4.63 -2.25
N LYS A 101 -10.52 4.41 -2.19
CA LYS A 101 -9.92 3.12 -2.55
C LYS A 101 -10.38 1.98 -1.65
N ALA A 102 -10.50 2.21 -0.34
CA ALA A 102 -11.04 1.21 0.58
C ALA A 102 -12.48 0.82 0.22
N LYS A 103 -13.33 1.78 -0.18
CA LYS A 103 -14.69 1.52 -0.65
C LYS A 103 -14.72 0.70 -1.94
N GLU A 104 -13.74 0.86 -2.83
CA GLU A 104 -13.58 0.02 -4.02
C GLU A 104 -13.29 -1.44 -3.61
N TYR A 105 -12.30 -1.67 -2.74
CA TYR A 105 -11.96 -3.01 -2.25
C TYR A 105 -13.04 -3.63 -1.37
N ALA A 106 -13.81 -2.82 -0.65
CA ALA A 106 -14.93 -3.28 0.19
C ALA A 106 -16.00 -4.03 -0.59
N LYS A 107 -16.08 -3.83 -1.92
CA LYS A 107 -17.06 -4.49 -2.79
C LYS A 107 -16.69 -5.93 -3.14
N THR A 108 -15.47 -6.37 -2.83
CA THR A 108 -15.03 -7.74 -3.14
C THR A 108 -15.64 -8.76 -2.17
N PRO A 109 -15.97 -9.98 -2.63
CA PRO A 109 -16.31 -11.09 -1.74
C PRO A 109 -15.18 -11.37 -0.75
N LEU A 110 -15.52 -11.91 0.43
CA LEU A 110 -14.56 -12.31 1.46
C LEU A 110 -13.61 -11.17 1.88
N VAL A 111 -14.13 -9.95 1.96
CA VAL A 111 -13.36 -8.81 2.43
C VAL A 111 -12.98 -8.95 3.90
N SER A 112 -11.83 -8.37 4.27
CA SER A 112 -11.36 -8.24 5.65
C SER A 112 -10.56 -6.95 5.83
N ARG A 113 -10.33 -6.53 7.08
CA ARG A 113 -9.49 -5.36 7.38
C ARG A 113 -8.08 -5.59 6.85
N THR A 114 -7.51 -6.77 7.08
CA THR A 114 -6.19 -7.14 6.56
C THR A 114 -6.12 -7.03 5.04
N PHE A 115 -7.13 -7.53 4.32
CA PHE A 115 -7.15 -7.47 2.85
C PHE A 115 -7.11 -6.02 2.35
N ILE A 116 -8.02 -5.17 2.83
CA ILE A 116 -8.06 -3.75 2.42
C ILE A 116 -6.76 -3.04 2.82
N SER A 117 -6.27 -3.25 4.04
CA SER A 117 -5.03 -2.62 4.50
C SER A 117 -3.82 -2.98 3.64
N GLN A 118 -3.69 -4.25 3.24
CA GLN A 118 -2.58 -4.67 2.38
C GLN A 118 -2.68 -4.06 0.98
N LYS A 119 -3.89 -4.01 0.40
CA LYS A 119 -4.12 -3.37 -0.90
C LYS A 119 -3.72 -1.90 -0.88
N LEU A 120 -4.24 -1.13 0.07
CA LEU A 120 -3.93 0.30 0.18
C LEU A 120 -2.44 0.55 0.41
N ARG A 121 -1.79 -0.25 1.23
CA ARG A 121 -0.39 -0.07 1.61
C ARG A 121 0.59 -0.46 0.51
N TYR A 122 0.40 -1.63 -0.08
CA TYR A 122 1.40 -2.26 -0.95
C TYR A 122 1.08 -2.11 -2.43
N GLU A 123 -0.20 -2.03 -2.81
CA GLU A 123 -0.59 -1.84 -4.21
C GLU A 123 -0.80 -0.36 -4.54
N ASP A 124 -1.50 0.39 -3.68
CA ASP A 124 -1.78 1.81 -3.93
C ASP A 124 -0.72 2.76 -3.32
N GLY A 125 0.09 2.29 -2.37
CA GLY A 125 1.21 3.05 -1.80
C GLY A 125 0.82 4.12 -0.76
N PHE A 126 -0.32 3.96 -0.08
CA PHE A 126 -0.73 4.84 1.03
C PHE A 126 0.12 4.61 2.29
N HIS A 127 0.29 5.68 3.08
CA HIS A 127 0.98 5.64 4.36
C HIS A 127 0.07 5.06 5.47
N ASP A 128 0.67 4.58 6.55
CA ASP A 128 -0.04 3.92 7.66
C ASP A 128 -1.20 4.72 8.23
N ASP A 129 -1.03 6.03 8.42
CA ASP A 129 -2.07 6.90 8.97
C ASP A 129 -3.27 7.04 8.02
N GLN A 130 -3.03 7.02 6.71
CA GLN A 130 -4.06 7.05 5.67
C GLN A 130 -4.79 5.71 5.57
N VAL A 131 -4.04 4.60 5.64
CA VAL A 131 -4.61 3.25 5.68
C VAL A 131 -5.50 3.06 6.90
N ASN A 132 -5.02 3.44 8.08
CA ASN A 132 -5.79 3.32 9.32
C ASN A 132 -7.06 4.18 9.26
N TYR A 133 -6.93 5.44 8.81
CA TYR A 133 -8.10 6.30 8.59
C TYR A 133 -9.12 5.64 7.66
N ALA A 134 -8.69 5.06 6.54
CA ALA A 134 -9.58 4.42 5.58
C ALA A 134 -10.30 3.21 6.18
N ILE A 135 -9.60 2.36 6.95
CA ILE A 135 -10.21 1.20 7.63
C ILE A 135 -11.22 1.61 8.69
N ASP A 136 -10.93 2.68 9.43
CA ASP A 136 -11.82 3.17 10.49
C ASP A 136 -13.09 3.83 9.95
N ASN A 137 -13.06 4.31 8.70
CA ASN A 137 -14.14 5.09 8.09
C ASN A 137 -14.85 4.39 6.93
N VAL A 138 -14.37 3.23 6.47
CA VAL A 138 -15.02 2.49 5.39
C VAL A 138 -16.32 1.85 5.89
N ASP A 139 -17.41 2.09 5.16
CA ASP A 139 -18.72 1.54 5.47
C ASP A 139 -18.80 0.06 5.06
N VAL A 140 -18.44 -0.83 5.98
CA VAL A 140 -18.48 -2.27 5.82
C VAL A 140 -19.22 -2.89 7.00
N ASP A 141 -20.19 -3.75 6.69
CA ASP A 141 -20.76 -4.67 7.68
C ASP A 141 -19.74 -5.77 8.00
N TRP A 142 -18.86 -5.49 8.95
CA TRP A 142 -17.77 -6.39 9.34
C TRP A 142 -18.27 -7.71 9.94
N LYS A 143 -19.46 -7.73 10.57
CA LYS A 143 -20.08 -8.98 11.06
C LYS A 143 -20.49 -9.87 9.89
N LYS A 144 -21.11 -9.29 8.86
CA LYS A 144 -21.44 -10.02 7.63
C LYS A 144 -20.20 -10.49 6.88
N ALA A 145 -19.17 -9.65 6.78
CA ALA A 145 -17.90 -10.05 6.17
C ALA A 145 -17.24 -11.22 6.92
N ALA A 146 -17.25 -11.19 8.26
CA ALA A 146 -16.75 -12.27 9.10
C ALA A 146 -17.55 -13.57 8.90
N ILE A 147 -18.88 -13.51 8.75
CA ILE A 147 -19.71 -14.69 8.42
C ILE A 147 -19.25 -15.33 7.11
N GLU A 148 -19.05 -14.54 6.06
CA GLU A 148 -18.64 -15.08 4.76
C GLU A 148 -17.22 -15.69 4.83
N LYS A 149 -16.30 -15.07 5.58
CA LYS A 149 -14.99 -15.68 5.88
C LYS A 149 -15.08 -16.96 6.70
N ALA A 150 -15.97 -17.03 7.69
CA ALA A 150 -16.19 -18.24 8.47
C ALA A 150 -16.66 -19.40 7.59
N LYS A 151 -17.62 -19.13 6.68
CA LYS A 151 -18.10 -20.11 5.71
C LYS A 151 -16.99 -20.57 4.76
N ASP A 152 -16.15 -19.64 4.30
CA ASP A 152 -15.00 -19.94 3.46
C ASP A 152 -14.00 -20.88 4.15
N TYR A 153 -13.62 -20.59 5.39
CA TYR A 153 -12.75 -21.46 6.19
C TYR A 153 -13.35 -22.84 6.45
N ALA A 154 -14.63 -22.92 6.80
CA ALA A 154 -15.30 -24.21 6.98
C ALA A 154 -15.35 -25.02 5.67
N LYS A 155 -15.56 -24.34 4.53
CA LYS A 155 -15.69 -24.97 3.22
C LYS A 155 -14.36 -25.38 2.59
N ASN A 156 -13.31 -24.60 2.75
CA ASN A 156 -12.06 -24.83 2.02
C ASN A 156 -10.96 -25.41 2.91
N ASN A 157 -11.03 -25.20 4.22
CA ASN A 157 -10.00 -25.64 5.17
C ASN A 157 -10.54 -26.63 6.22
N ARG A 158 -11.86 -26.86 6.27
CA ARG A 158 -12.52 -27.73 7.25
C ARG A 158 -12.13 -27.40 8.69
N LEU A 159 -11.93 -26.12 8.98
CA LEU A 159 -11.55 -25.70 10.32
C LEU A 159 -12.70 -25.94 11.30
N SER A 160 -12.34 -26.32 12.53
CA SER A 160 -13.27 -26.31 13.65
C SER A 160 -13.73 -24.88 13.96
N SER A 161 -14.88 -24.76 14.63
CA SER A 161 -15.39 -23.45 15.06
C SER A 161 -14.35 -22.64 15.86
N PHE A 162 -13.56 -23.32 16.71
CA PHE A 162 -12.48 -22.69 17.47
C PHE A 162 -11.37 -22.15 16.56
N LYS A 163 -10.86 -22.97 15.63
CA LYS A 163 -9.81 -22.56 14.70
C LYS A 163 -10.29 -21.45 13.76
N THR A 164 -11.50 -21.56 13.22
CA THR A 164 -12.11 -20.50 12.41
C THR A 164 -12.16 -19.16 13.17
N MET A 165 -12.59 -19.17 14.43
CA MET A 165 -12.61 -17.96 15.25
C MET A 165 -11.20 -17.36 15.46
N GLY A 166 -10.18 -18.22 15.59
CA GLY A 166 -8.78 -17.82 15.65
C GLY A 166 -8.31 -17.11 14.36
N GLU A 167 -8.50 -17.76 13.21
CA GLU A 167 -8.11 -17.23 11.90
C GLU A 167 -8.80 -15.89 11.57
N LEU A 168 -10.09 -15.77 11.89
CA LEU A 168 -10.83 -14.52 11.72
C LEU A 168 -10.17 -13.35 12.50
N GLN A 169 -9.60 -13.62 13.67
CA GLN A 169 -8.93 -12.59 14.48
C GLN A 169 -7.50 -12.33 13.99
N SER A 170 -6.70 -13.38 13.78
CA SER A 170 -5.28 -13.24 13.45
C SER A 170 -5.06 -12.80 12.01
N GLU A 171 -5.64 -13.53 11.05
CA GLU A 171 -5.39 -13.31 9.63
C GLU A 171 -6.26 -12.20 9.06
N ASN A 172 -7.52 -12.10 9.51
CA ASN A 172 -8.47 -11.15 8.95
C ASN A 172 -8.68 -9.88 9.78
N ARG A 173 -8.20 -9.86 11.04
CA ARG A 173 -8.37 -8.74 11.97
C ARG A 173 -9.83 -8.36 12.19
N PHE A 174 -10.71 -9.35 12.30
CA PHE A 174 -12.03 -9.15 12.91
C PHE A 174 -11.88 -9.01 14.43
N THR A 175 -12.75 -8.23 15.06
CA THR A 175 -12.75 -8.16 16.53
C THR A 175 -13.17 -9.51 17.14
N PRO A 176 -12.84 -9.80 18.41
CA PRO A 176 -13.30 -11.01 19.07
C PRO A 176 -14.83 -11.19 18.98
N GLU A 177 -15.59 -10.10 19.10
CA GLU A 177 -17.05 -10.10 19.02
C GLU A 177 -17.54 -10.41 17.60
N GLU A 178 -16.91 -9.85 16.56
CA GLU A 178 -17.24 -10.13 15.16
C GLU A 178 -16.94 -11.59 14.79
N ALA A 179 -15.78 -12.10 15.20
CA ALA A 179 -15.36 -13.48 14.95
C ALA A 179 -16.29 -14.47 15.66
N LYS A 180 -16.61 -14.21 16.94
CA LYS A 180 -17.58 -15.01 17.70
C LYS A 180 -18.96 -14.98 17.05
N TYR A 181 -19.44 -13.78 16.71
CA TYR A 181 -20.73 -13.62 16.03
C TYR A 181 -20.77 -14.43 14.73
N ALA A 182 -19.68 -14.40 13.94
CA ALA A 182 -19.60 -15.15 12.69
C ALA A 182 -19.73 -16.66 12.89
N VAL A 183 -18.98 -17.27 13.79
CA VAL A 183 -19.03 -18.73 14.01
C VAL A 183 -20.38 -19.20 14.58
N GLU A 184 -21.07 -18.32 15.33
CA GLU A 184 -22.39 -18.61 15.91
C GLU A 184 -23.54 -18.40 14.91
N ASN A 185 -23.41 -17.47 13.96
CA ASN A 185 -24.51 -17.02 13.09
C ASN A 185 -24.32 -17.35 11.60
N ALA A 186 -23.21 -17.99 11.21
CA ALA A 186 -22.97 -18.34 9.82
C ALA A 186 -23.85 -19.48 9.28
N GLY A 187 -24.61 -20.17 10.14
CA GLY A 187 -25.42 -21.33 9.75
C GLY A 187 -24.59 -22.55 9.35
N ILE A 188 -23.35 -22.64 9.83
CA ILE A 188 -22.43 -23.74 9.55
C ILE A 188 -22.82 -24.93 10.42
N ASP A 189 -22.99 -26.11 9.79
CA ASP A 189 -23.10 -27.36 10.53
C ASP A 189 -21.71 -27.89 10.88
N TRP A 190 -21.24 -27.52 12.07
CA TRP A 190 -19.91 -27.91 12.55
C TRP A 190 -19.74 -29.43 12.72
N LYS A 191 -20.84 -30.19 12.85
CA LYS A 191 -20.78 -31.65 12.89
C LYS A 191 -20.45 -32.23 11.52
N GLU A 192 -21.04 -31.67 10.47
CA GLU A 192 -20.71 -32.04 9.09
C GLU A 192 -19.29 -31.61 8.72
N VAL A 193 -18.84 -30.42 9.16
CA VAL A 193 -17.43 -30.01 8.96
C VAL A 193 -16.46 -31.00 9.61
N ALA A 194 -16.76 -31.46 10.84
CA ALA A 194 -15.96 -32.47 11.52
C ALA A 194 -15.96 -33.81 10.76
N LEU A 195 -17.11 -34.25 10.22
CA LEU A 195 -17.20 -35.48 9.43
C LEU A 195 -16.36 -35.38 8.14
N GLU A 196 -16.43 -34.27 7.42
CA GLU A 196 -15.63 -34.06 6.22
C GLU A 196 -14.13 -33.98 6.54
N ARG A 197 -13.75 -33.32 7.62
CA ARG A 197 -12.35 -33.32 8.11
C ARG A 197 -11.86 -34.73 8.42
N ALA A 198 -12.71 -35.54 9.03
CA ALA A 198 -12.42 -36.93 9.37
C ALA A 198 -12.23 -37.80 8.12
N LYS A 199 -13.07 -37.61 7.10
CA LYS A 199 -12.96 -38.28 5.80
C LYS A 199 -11.65 -37.92 5.10
N GLU A 200 -11.26 -36.63 5.10
CA GLU A 200 -9.98 -36.18 4.54
C GLU A 200 -8.81 -36.87 5.23
N TYR A 201 -8.80 -36.92 6.56
CA TYR A 201 -7.75 -37.58 7.32
C TYR A 201 -7.63 -39.07 6.97
N ILE A 202 -8.75 -39.80 6.95
CA ILE A 202 -8.76 -41.24 6.62
C ILE A 202 -8.28 -41.49 5.18
N GLN A 203 -8.61 -40.64 4.21
CA GLN A 203 -8.12 -40.78 2.84
C GLN A 203 -6.59 -40.66 2.74
N THR A 204 -5.95 -39.96 3.68
CA THR A 204 -4.49 -39.82 3.73
C THR A 204 -3.80 -40.95 4.49
N GLU A 205 -4.54 -41.74 5.28
CA GLU A 205 -4.00 -42.82 6.10
C GLU A 205 -3.82 -44.12 5.28
N ARG A 206 -2.67 -44.77 5.45
CA ARG A 206 -2.33 -46.01 4.73
C ARG A 206 -2.98 -47.27 5.34
N GLU A 207 -3.30 -47.25 6.63
CA GLU A 207 -3.71 -48.44 7.40
C GLU A 207 -5.09 -48.22 8.09
N PRO A 208 -6.21 -48.53 7.41
CA PRO A 208 -7.55 -48.17 7.87
C PRO A 208 -8.02 -48.87 9.16
N GLU A 209 -7.38 -49.97 9.57
CA GLU A 209 -7.77 -50.72 10.78
C GLU A 209 -7.50 -49.97 12.09
N PHE A 210 -6.54 -49.04 12.12
CA PHE A 210 -6.26 -48.17 13.28
C PHE A 210 -6.92 -46.79 13.16
N ALA A 211 -7.58 -46.51 12.04
CA ALA A 211 -7.97 -45.16 11.65
C ALA A 211 -8.99 -44.53 12.62
N ILE A 212 -9.89 -45.30 13.24
CA ILE A 212 -10.96 -44.72 14.07
C ILE A 212 -10.43 -44.07 15.36
N SER A 213 -9.47 -44.70 16.04
CA SER A 213 -8.90 -44.11 17.26
C SER A 213 -8.07 -42.88 16.93
N ASN A 214 -7.22 -42.99 15.91
CA ASN A 214 -6.38 -41.87 15.46
C ASN A 214 -7.23 -40.70 14.96
N THR A 215 -8.35 -40.97 14.28
CA THR A 215 -9.27 -39.92 13.80
C THR A 215 -9.91 -39.17 14.97
N ARG A 216 -10.25 -39.85 16.08
CA ARG A 216 -10.79 -39.17 17.26
C ARG A 216 -9.77 -38.20 17.83
N ASP A 217 -8.55 -38.67 18.08
CA ASP A 217 -7.48 -37.87 18.66
C ASP A 217 -7.08 -36.71 17.73
N TYR A 218 -7.07 -36.97 16.42
CA TYR A 218 -6.85 -35.98 15.38
C TYR A 218 -7.87 -34.84 15.43
N LEU A 219 -9.18 -35.16 15.43
CA LEU A 219 -10.22 -34.14 15.49
C LEU A 219 -10.21 -33.37 16.82
N GLN A 220 -9.87 -34.03 17.93
CA GLN A 220 -9.69 -33.36 19.22
C GLN A 220 -8.50 -32.40 19.19
N GLY A 221 -7.38 -32.80 18.58
CA GLY A 221 -6.22 -31.93 18.32
C GLY A 221 -6.55 -30.76 17.38
N ASP A 222 -7.46 -30.97 16.42
CA ASP A 222 -8.04 -29.93 15.57
C ASP A 222 -9.10 -29.07 16.28
N GLN A 223 -9.33 -29.32 17.57
CA GLN A 223 -10.19 -28.53 18.46
C GLN A 223 -11.67 -28.54 18.07
N PHE A 224 -12.14 -29.64 17.47
CA PHE A 224 -13.57 -29.91 17.38
C PHE A 224 -14.14 -30.24 18.76
N LYS A 225 -15.41 -29.87 18.99
CA LYS A 225 -16.09 -30.15 20.26
C LYS A 225 -16.36 -31.65 20.42
N PRO A 226 -16.43 -32.18 21.65
CA PRO A 226 -16.66 -33.61 21.88
C PRO A 226 -17.88 -34.19 21.13
N GLU A 227 -18.98 -33.44 21.05
CA GLU A 227 -20.19 -33.83 20.35
C GLU A 227 -20.05 -33.85 18.81
N GLU A 228 -19.21 -32.97 18.25
CA GLU A 228 -18.88 -32.92 16.81
C GLU A 228 -17.98 -34.09 16.44
N VAL A 229 -16.95 -34.36 17.26
CA VAL A 229 -16.07 -35.52 17.13
C VAL A 229 -16.88 -36.82 17.20
N LYS A 230 -17.77 -36.94 18.20
CA LYS A 230 -18.65 -38.11 18.33
C LYS A 230 -19.50 -38.30 17.08
N TYR A 231 -20.14 -37.25 16.60
CA TYR A 231 -20.96 -37.31 15.38
C TYR A 231 -20.15 -37.77 14.17
N ALA A 232 -18.95 -37.21 13.97
CA ALA A 232 -18.07 -37.60 12.87
C ALA A 232 -17.72 -39.10 12.94
N ILE A 233 -17.27 -39.60 14.10
CA ILE A 233 -16.90 -41.01 14.27
C ILE A 233 -18.09 -41.95 14.07
N ASP A 234 -19.28 -41.58 14.55
CA ASP A 234 -20.49 -42.40 14.41
C ASP A 234 -20.98 -42.47 12.95
N ASN A 235 -20.72 -41.43 12.14
CA ASN A 235 -21.13 -41.38 10.73
C ASN A 235 -20.02 -41.74 9.73
N LEU A 236 -18.78 -41.94 10.19
CA LEU A 236 -17.71 -42.55 9.39
C LEU A 236 -17.86 -44.06 9.19
N LYS A 237 -18.63 -44.72 10.07
CA LYS A 237 -18.85 -46.18 10.06
C LYS A 237 -19.98 -46.63 9.13
N LYS A 238 -20.68 -45.68 8.50
CA LYS A 238 -21.78 -45.93 7.56
C LYS A 238 -21.26 -45.83 6.13
#